data_AF-A0A966QYM3-F1
#
_entry.id   AF-A0A966QYM3-F1
#
_cell.length_a   1.000
_cell.length_b   1.000
_cell.length_c   1.000
_cell.angle_alpha   90.00
_cell.angle_beta   90.00
_cell.angle_gamma   90.00
#
_symmetry.space_group_name_H-M   'P 1'
#
loop_
_entity.id
_entity.type
_entity.pdbx_description
1 polymer ?
#
loop_
_entity_poly.entity_id
_entity_poly.type
_entity_poly.pdbx_seq_one_letter_code
_entity_poly.pdbx_strand_id
1 'polypeptide(L)'
;MFFCNDILYEIVKRVDPLTLCILKRVNRDFYHLINKSIVETVLSRIHADRPGGLINVCKPDSSQLSQLKCVLSKEIICTKTPITTVPTNMPLVVNLDLSHSSQLTHLIGDFSKLQRLKLHMCTALESVNIKADFLSELNLSGCRKLCLLRVSSKQVKTLNVSGCILLPHINVGNKLEHLICFDCHSLSSIPSQLDKLITLNISNCTKIRSIPRVLPKVTQFVCEKNSLYHLPKMPNVEIINCGMSKYIRCIPDGYDRLRELYCEKSRSLRQLPRRLPSLTVLVCNDNIILVNLPEFADQLYFINCSGCRLIRHIPRNVSRKLLYLTCNRYQFSTFNYLRFIRVNYIESDIESDIESDTESDTENDL
;
A
#
# COMPACT_ATOMS: atom_id res chain seq x y z
N MET A 1 -9.72 12.69 -14.79
CA MET A 1 -8.76 11.61 -14.47
C MET A 1 -9.31 10.51 -13.55
N PHE A 2 -10.58 10.54 -13.11
CA PHE A 2 -11.14 9.49 -12.21
C PHE A 2 -12.05 8.46 -12.92
N PHE A 3 -12.51 8.71 -14.15
CA PHE A 3 -13.50 7.86 -14.83
C PHE A 3 -12.94 6.71 -15.67
N CYS A 4 -11.63 6.63 -15.94
CA CYS A 4 -11.04 5.50 -16.69
C CYS A 4 -10.69 4.28 -15.81
N ASN A 5 -10.93 4.35 -14.49
CA ASN A 5 -10.40 3.38 -13.53
C ASN A 5 -11.31 2.17 -13.27
N ASP A 6 -12.59 2.23 -13.60
CA ASP A 6 -13.57 1.18 -13.31
C ASP A 6 -13.66 0.13 -14.45
N ILE A 7 -13.41 0.54 -15.69
CA ILE A 7 -13.36 -0.38 -16.86
C ILE A 7 -12.10 -1.26 -16.81
N LEU A 8 -10.96 -0.71 -16.39
CA LEU A 8 -9.72 -1.47 -16.18
C LEU A 8 -9.86 -2.56 -15.10
N TYR A 9 -10.75 -2.36 -14.13
CA TYR A 9 -10.98 -3.26 -13.00
C TYR A 9 -11.80 -4.51 -13.37
N GLU A 10 -12.87 -4.36 -14.16
CA GLU A 10 -13.63 -5.52 -14.68
C GLU A 10 -12.81 -6.35 -15.68
N ILE A 11 -11.87 -5.70 -16.37
CA ILE A 11 -10.90 -6.37 -17.25
C ILE A 11 -9.91 -7.19 -16.40
N VAL A 12 -9.27 -6.62 -15.36
CA VAL A 12 -8.26 -7.32 -14.52
C VAL A 12 -8.83 -8.56 -13.79
N LYS A 13 -10.11 -8.57 -13.39
CA LYS A 13 -10.75 -9.75 -12.77
C LYS A 13 -10.96 -10.93 -13.72
N ARG A 14 -11.01 -10.69 -15.03
CA ARG A 14 -11.30 -11.70 -16.08
C ARG A 14 -10.11 -11.99 -16.97
N VAL A 15 -8.98 -11.35 -16.70
CA VAL A 15 -7.82 -11.33 -17.56
C VAL A 15 -6.88 -12.48 -17.21
N ASP A 16 -6.60 -13.30 -18.20
CA ASP A 16 -5.68 -14.42 -18.10
C ASP A 16 -4.25 -13.91 -17.77
N PRO A 17 -3.37 -14.76 -17.22
CA PRO A 17 -2.00 -14.37 -16.83
C PRO A 17 -1.21 -13.64 -17.94
N LEU A 18 -1.48 -13.94 -19.21
CA LEU A 18 -0.87 -13.29 -20.38
C LEU A 18 -1.35 -11.85 -20.54
N THR A 19 -2.64 -11.57 -20.36
CA THR A 19 -3.19 -10.21 -20.45
C THR A 19 -2.80 -9.35 -19.23
N LEU A 20 -2.60 -9.96 -18.06
CA LEU A 20 -2.01 -9.32 -16.89
C LEU A 20 -0.52 -9.02 -17.14
N CYS A 21 0.18 -9.89 -17.88
CA CYS A 21 1.52 -9.67 -18.41
C CYS A 21 1.57 -8.52 -19.44
N ILE A 22 0.55 -8.37 -20.29
CA ILE A 22 0.46 -7.26 -21.26
C ILE A 22 0.16 -5.94 -20.55
N LEU A 23 -0.66 -5.92 -19.49
CA LEU A 23 -0.81 -4.74 -18.64
C LEU A 23 0.51 -4.39 -17.90
N LYS A 24 1.29 -5.41 -17.50
CA LYS A 24 2.66 -5.26 -16.95
C LYS A 24 3.67 -4.74 -17.97
N ARG A 25 3.38 -4.86 -19.27
CA ARG A 25 4.21 -4.46 -20.41
C ARG A 25 4.12 -2.96 -20.74
N VAL A 26 3.05 -2.28 -20.32
CA VAL A 26 2.68 -0.95 -20.84
C VAL A 26 2.90 0.19 -19.84
N ASN A 27 2.96 -0.07 -18.53
CA ASN A 27 2.82 1.02 -17.55
C ASN A 27 4.04 1.22 -16.65
N ARG A 28 4.65 2.42 -16.73
CA ARG A 28 5.55 2.98 -15.69
C ARG A 28 4.87 3.08 -14.30
N ASP A 29 3.56 2.86 -14.22
CA ASP A 29 2.69 3.07 -13.06
C ASP A 29 2.15 1.77 -12.41
N PHE A 30 2.73 0.60 -12.69
CA PHE A 30 2.24 -0.68 -12.13
C PHE A 30 2.23 -0.74 -10.59
N TYR A 31 3.08 0.06 -9.93
CA TYR A 31 3.19 0.21 -8.47
C TYR A 31 1.90 0.76 -7.84
N HIS A 32 1.15 1.58 -8.58
CA HIS A 32 -0.14 2.11 -8.14
C HIS A 32 -1.23 1.03 -8.09
N LEU A 33 -1.14 -0.03 -8.90
CA LEU A 33 -2.15 -1.10 -8.97
C LEU A 33 -2.13 -2.04 -7.75
N ILE A 34 -0.96 -2.30 -7.16
CA ILE A 34 -0.84 -3.10 -5.92
C ILE A 34 -1.36 -2.33 -4.73
N ASN A 35 -0.96 -1.05 -4.61
CA ASN A 35 -1.55 -0.14 -3.63
C ASN A 35 -3.08 -0.12 -3.79
N LYS A 36 -3.59 0.02 -5.01
CA LYS A 36 -5.02 0.00 -5.33
C LYS A 36 -5.68 -1.33 -4.95
N SER A 37 -5.13 -2.48 -5.31
CA SER A 37 -5.71 -3.80 -5.00
C SER A 37 -5.78 -4.08 -3.50
N ILE A 38 -4.72 -3.74 -2.76
CA ILE A 38 -4.68 -3.90 -1.29
C ILE A 38 -5.68 -2.95 -0.63
N VAL A 39 -5.72 -1.70 -1.09
CA VAL A 39 -6.68 -0.70 -0.63
C VAL A 39 -8.11 -1.15 -0.94
N GLU A 40 -8.40 -1.65 -2.14
CA GLU A 40 -9.72 -2.16 -2.54
C GLU A 40 -10.14 -3.40 -1.75
N THR A 41 -9.23 -4.32 -1.46
CA THR A 41 -9.52 -5.50 -0.64
C THR A 41 -9.91 -5.09 0.78
N VAL A 42 -9.25 -4.07 1.34
CA VAL A 42 -9.61 -3.52 2.66
C VAL A 42 -10.87 -2.65 2.58
N LEU A 43 -11.00 -1.82 1.55
CA LEU A 43 -12.15 -0.96 1.30
C LEU A 43 -13.41 -1.77 1.07
N SER A 44 -13.37 -2.91 0.37
CA SER A 44 -14.53 -3.80 0.22
C SER A 44 -15.06 -4.31 1.57
N ARG A 45 -14.21 -4.42 2.59
CA ARG A 45 -14.64 -4.74 3.97
C ARG A 45 -15.34 -3.55 4.62
N ILE A 46 -14.88 -2.32 4.36
CA ILE A 46 -15.49 -1.06 4.85
C ILE A 46 -16.81 -0.76 4.11
N HIS A 47 -16.87 -1.05 2.81
CA HIS A 47 -18.01 -0.80 1.92
C HIS A 47 -18.97 -1.98 1.81
N ALA A 48 -18.73 -3.10 2.50
CA ALA A 48 -19.65 -4.23 2.50
C ALA A 48 -20.99 -3.80 3.12
N ASP A 49 -21.95 -3.45 2.27
CA ASP A 49 -23.33 -3.20 2.65
C ASP A 49 -23.90 -4.48 3.27
N ARG A 50 -24.27 -4.40 4.55
CA ARG A 50 -25.20 -5.35 5.15
C ARG A 50 -26.45 -4.57 5.55
N PRO A 51 -27.42 -4.39 4.64
CA PRO A 51 -28.67 -3.76 5.03
C PRO A 51 -29.52 -4.78 5.78
N GLY A 52 -29.89 -4.42 7.01
CA GLY A 52 -30.87 -5.15 7.83
C GLY A 52 -31.74 -4.22 8.67
N GLY A 53 -31.82 -2.93 8.30
CA GLY A 53 -32.56 -1.91 9.05
C GLY A 53 -33.08 -0.78 8.19
N LEU A 54 -33.92 0.07 8.79
CA LEU A 54 -34.40 1.31 8.18
C LEU A 54 -33.22 2.23 7.85
N ILE A 55 -32.92 2.38 6.55
CA ILE A 55 -31.90 3.29 6.02
C ILE A 55 -32.52 4.68 5.91
N ASN A 56 -31.91 5.66 6.58
CA ASN A 56 -32.26 7.07 6.37
C ASN A 56 -31.20 7.74 5.51
N VAL A 57 -31.60 8.12 4.29
CA VAL A 57 -30.78 8.90 3.36
C VAL A 57 -31.14 10.37 3.49
N CYS A 58 -30.19 11.21 3.89
CA CYS A 58 -30.43 12.66 3.96
C CYS A 58 -30.59 13.26 2.55
N LYS A 59 -31.49 14.24 2.42
CA LYS A 59 -31.53 15.09 1.22
C LYS A 59 -30.26 15.95 1.12
N PRO A 60 -29.77 16.21 -0.10
CA PRO A 60 -28.52 16.93 -0.32
C PRO A 60 -28.50 18.38 0.17
N ASP A 61 -29.63 19.02 0.45
CA ASP A 61 -29.67 20.45 0.76
C ASP A 61 -29.63 20.78 2.27
N SER A 62 -29.58 19.77 3.15
CA SER A 62 -29.58 20.00 4.60
C SER A 62 -28.18 20.31 5.14
N SER A 63 -28.04 21.44 5.84
CA SER A 63 -26.78 21.90 6.43
C SER A 63 -26.50 21.38 7.86
N GLN A 64 -27.51 20.78 8.51
CA GLN A 64 -27.43 20.28 9.89
C GLN A 64 -28.16 18.94 10.06
N LEU A 65 -27.46 17.93 10.61
CA LEU A 65 -28.09 16.62 10.90
C LEU A 65 -29.15 16.70 12.02
N SER A 66 -29.05 17.70 12.91
CA SER A 66 -29.94 17.87 14.07
C SER A 66 -31.40 18.15 13.70
N GLN A 67 -31.65 18.73 12.53
CA GLN A 67 -32.99 19.06 12.02
C GLN A 67 -33.65 17.88 11.30
N LEU A 68 -32.87 16.85 10.96
CA LEU A 68 -33.36 15.65 10.30
C LEU A 68 -33.88 14.68 11.38
N LYS A 69 -35.06 14.07 11.16
CA LYS A 69 -35.59 12.94 11.97
C LYS A 69 -34.66 11.70 11.99
N CYS A 70 -33.47 11.79 11.39
CA CYS A 70 -32.48 10.72 11.22
C CYS A 70 -31.78 10.30 12.51
N VAL A 71 -31.80 11.10 13.59
CA VAL A 71 -31.12 10.81 14.87
C VAL A 71 -31.57 9.49 15.53
N LEU A 72 -32.76 9.01 15.17
CA LEU A 72 -33.33 7.75 15.69
C LEU A 72 -33.00 6.51 14.85
N SER A 73 -32.25 6.67 13.75
CA SER A 73 -31.97 5.58 12.81
C SER A 73 -30.68 4.85 13.13
N LYS A 74 -30.67 3.54 12.88
CA LYS A 74 -29.44 2.73 13.00
C LYS A 74 -28.47 3.01 11.87
N GLU A 75 -28.98 3.38 10.70
CA GLU A 75 -28.19 3.64 9.50
C GLU A 75 -28.51 5.03 8.97
N ILE A 76 -27.47 5.86 8.87
CA ILE A 76 -27.56 7.23 8.36
C ILE A 76 -26.54 7.37 7.24
N ILE A 77 -27.02 7.72 6.04
CA ILE A 77 -26.20 7.96 4.86
C ILE A 77 -26.50 9.37 4.36
N CYS A 78 -25.54 10.28 4.52
CA CYS A 78 -25.66 11.68 4.17
C CYS A 78 -24.41 12.12 3.41
N THR A 79 -24.19 11.50 2.25
CA THR A 79 -23.02 11.77 1.41
C THR A 79 -23.23 13.00 0.52
N LYS A 80 -22.15 13.72 0.20
CA LYS A 80 -22.18 14.90 -0.71
C LYS A 80 -23.16 16.00 -0.27
N THR A 81 -23.30 16.16 1.04
CA THR A 81 -24.20 17.14 1.67
C THR A 81 -23.39 18.32 2.23
N PRO A 82 -23.95 19.53 2.33
CA PRO A 82 -23.32 20.69 2.96
C PRO A 82 -23.40 20.62 4.50
N ILE A 83 -23.33 19.41 5.07
CA ILE A 83 -23.35 19.24 6.52
C ILE A 83 -22.13 19.93 7.12
N THR A 84 -22.40 20.82 8.06
CA THR A 84 -21.37 21.53 8.84
C THR A 84 -21.26 21.00 10.26
N THR A 85 -22.35 20.43 10.78
CA THR A 85 -22.44 19.96 12.17
C THR A 85 -23.19 18.63 12.27
N VAL A 86 -22.72 17.78 13.18
CA VAL A 86 -23.30 16.48 13.51
C VAL A 86 -23.68 16.50 15.00
N PRO A 87 -24.88 16.03 15.39
CA PRO A 87 -25.28 15.91 16.78
C PRO A 87 -24.24 15.14 17.59
N THR A 88 -23.92 15.66 18.78
CA THR A 88 -22.87 15.13 19.66
C THR A 88 -23.26 13.82 20.35
N ASN A 89 -24.54 13.42 20.30
CA ASN A 89 -25.04 12.17 20.86
C ASN A 89 -26.05 11.55 19.89
N MET A 90 -25.71 10.37 19.36
CA MET A 90 -26.62 9.55 18.53
C MET A 90 -26.60 8.11 19.08
N PRO A 91 -27.44 7.79 20.09
CA PRO A 91 -27.31 6.56 20.86
C PRO A 91 -27.76 5.31 20.11
N LEU A 92 -28.47 5.45 18.98
CA LEU A 92 -28.99 4.34 18.19
C LEU A 92 -28.20 4.07 16.91
N VAL A 93 -27.38 5.02 16.48
CA VAL A 93 -26.61 4.94 15.24
C VAL A 93 -25.58 3.81 15.32
N VAL A 94 -25.62 2.93 14.34
CA VAL A 94 -24.70 1.80 14.14
C VAL A 94 -23.78 2.05 12.96
N ASN A 95 -24.34 2.56 11.85
CA ASN A 95 -23.60 2.91 10.64
C ASN A 95 -23.85 4.38 10.30
N LEU A 96 -22.77 5.16 10.21
CA LEU A 96 -22.82 6.58 9.84
C LEU A 96 -21.90 6.82 8.65
N ASP A 97 -22.49 7.24 7.52
CA ASP A 97 -21.77 7.63 6.32
C ASP A 97 -22.02 9.10 6.00
N LEU A 98 -20.98 9.92 6.16
CA LEU A 98 -20.97 11.36 5.86
C LEU A 98 -19.94 11.66 4.76
N SER A 99 -19.62 10.68 3.93
CA SER A 99 -18.56 10.80 2.95
C SER A 99 -18.84 11.91 1.94
N HIS A 100 -17.79 12.61 1.50
CA HIS A 100 -17.88 13.78 0.63
C HIS A 100 -18.64 14.99 1.21
N SER A 101 -18.93 15.04 2.52
CA SER A 101 -19.43 16.26 3.17
C SER A 101 -18.30 17.28 3.30
N SER A 102 -18.12 18.08 2.26
CA SER A 102 -16.97 18.99 2.08
C SER A 102 -16.96 20.21 2.99
N GLN A 103 -18.04 20.46 3.73
CA GLN A 103 -18.15 21.56 4.70
C GLN A 103 -18.00 21.12 6.16
N LEU A 104 -17.93 19.81 6.43
CA LEU A 104 -17.76 19.29 7.78
C LEU A 104 -16.33 19.53 8.25
N THR A 105 -16.15 20.34 9.29
CA THR A 105 -14.83 20.69 9.84
C THR A 105 -14.47 19.87 11.07
N HIS A 106 -15.45 19.50 11.89
CA HIS A 106 -15.24 18.76 13.13
C HIS A 106 -16.31 17.69 13.32
N LEU A 107 -15.90 16.51 13.81
CA LEU A 107 -16.82 15.51 14.34
C LEU A 107 -16.46 15.21 15.79
N ILE A 108 -17.32 15.63 16.70
CA ILE A 108 -17.12 15.47 18.14
C ILE A 108 -18.38 14.87 18.75
N GLY A 109 -18.26 13.81 19.54
CA GLY A 109 -19.42 13.21 20.19
C GLY A 109 -19.20 11.83 20.82
N ASP A 110 -20.25 11.34 21.47
CA ASP A 110 -20.37 9.97 21.97
C ASP A 110 -21.37 9.20 21.09
N PHE A 111 -20.87 8.12 20.49
CA PHE A 111 -21.60 7.24 19.60
C PHE A 111 -21.57 5.82 20.14
N SER A 112 -22.29 5.60 21.23
CA SER A 112 -22.26 4.38 22.05
C SER A 112 -22.64 3.07 21.33
N LYS A 113 -23.24 3.12 20.13
CA LYS A 113 -23.60 1.94 19.32
C LYS A 113 -22.92 1.90 17.95
N LEU A 114 -22.13 2.92 17.61
CA LEU A 114 -21.52 3.06 16.29
C LEU A 114 -20.48 1.98 16.07
N GLN A 115 -20.63 1.26 14.96
CA GLN A 115 -19.75 0.19 14.51
C GLN A 115 -18.96 0.61 13.26
N ARG A 116 -19.58 1.41 12.38
CA ARG A 116 -18.93 1.89 11.15
C ARG A 116 -19.10 3.38 10.96
N LEU A 117 -17.99 4.05 10.69
CA LEU A 117 -17.95 5.48 10.38
C LEU A 117 -17.20 5.73 9.08
N LYS A 118 -17.90 6.27 8.09
CA LYS A 118 -17.33 6.68 6.80
C LYS A 118 -17.38 8.21 6.69
N LEU A 119 -16.21 8.80 6.49
CA LEU A 119 -15.95 10.24 6.38
C LEU A 119 -15.02 10.53 5.19
N HIS A 120 -14.90 9.59 4.24
CA HIS A 120 -13.92 9.75 3.17
C HIS A 120 -14.25 10.97 2.31
N MET A 121 -13.23 11.69 1.88
CA MET A 121 -13.33 12.93 1.10
C MET A 121 -14.07 14.08 1.80
N CYS A 122 -14.19 14.07 3.13
CA CYS A 122 -14.51 15.28 3.91
C CYS A 122 -13.28 16.20 3.92
N THR A 123 -13.06 16.95 2.85
CA THR A 123 -11.82 17.70 2.59
C THR A 123 -11.59 18.88 3.54
N ALA A 124 -12.64 19.41 4.16
CA ALA A 124 -12.56 20.44 5.18
C ALA A 124 -12.39 19.90 6.62
N LEU A 125 -12.46 18.58 6.83
CA LEU A 125 -12.43 17.97 8.16
C LEU A 125 -11.04 18.15 8.79
N GLU A 126 -10.99 18.88 9.89
CA GLU A 126 -9.79 19.22 10.65
C GLU A 126 -9.62 18.32 11.89
N SER A 127 -10.73 17.95 12.54
CA SER A 127 -10.67 17.11 13.73
C SER A 127 -11.78 16.07 13.84
N VAL A 128 -11.39 14.89 14.34
CA VAL A 128 -12.30 13.83 14.77
C VAL A 128 -11.96 13.50 16.21
N ASN A 129 -12.92 13.70 17.11
CA ASN A 129 -12.80 13.37 18.52
C ASN A 129 -14.06 12.65 19.00
N ILE A 130 -14.05 11.33 18.91
CA ILE A 130 -15.23 10.52 19.19
C ILE A 130 -14.96 9.44 20.24
N LYS A 131 -16.00 9.15 21.03
CA LYS A 131 -16.09 7.93 21.83
C LYS A 131 -17.08 6.99 21.15
N ALA A 132 -16.65 5.77 20.84
CA ALA A 132 -17.47 4.80 20.13
C ALA A 132 -17.03 3.38 20.50
N ASP A 133 -17.61 2.82 21.55
CA ASP A 133 -17.13 1.59 22.21
C ASP A 133 -17.13 0.35 21.29
N PHE A 134 -17.97 0.36 20.25
CA PHE A 134 -18.14 -0.74 19.30
C PHE A 134 -17.59 -0.44 17.90
N LEU A 135 -16.92 0.70 17.70
CA LEU A 135 -16.43 1.09 16.38
C LEU A 135 -15.39 0.08 15.91
N SER A 136 -15.71 -0.64 14.83
CA SER A 136 -14.85 -1.64 14.21
C SER A 136 -14.19 -1.13 12.93
N GLU A 137 -14.84 -0.21 12.21
CA GLU A 137 -14.38 0.28 10.91
C GLU A 137 -14.47 1.81 10.84
N LEU A 138 -13.35 2.45 10.49
CA LEU A 138 -13.24 3.89 10.34
C LEU A 138 -12.53 4.24 9.03
N ASN A 139 -13.20 5.03 8.19
CA ASN A 139 -12.65 5.52 6.93
C ASN A 139 -12.65 7.05 6.89
N LEU A 140 -11.45 7.63 6.87
CA LEU A 140 -11.13 9.05 6.83
C LEU A 140 -10.29 9.40 5.59
N SER A 141 -10.24 8.51 4.60
CA SER A 141 -9.40 8.70 3.43
C SER A 141 -9.73 10.00 2.69
N GLY A 142 -8.71 10.76 2.29
CA GLY A 142 -8.89 12.05 1.60
C GLY A 142 -9.30 13.23 2.50
N CYS A 143 -9.38 13.07 3.83
CA CYS A 143 -9.54 14.18 4.76
C CYS A 143 -8.22 14.98 4.87
N ARG A 144 -7.93 15.80 3.85
CA ARG A 144 -6.63 16.47 3.67
C ARG A 144 -6.29 17.48 4.77
N LYS A 145 -7.29 18.08 5.42
CA LYS A 145 -7.10 19.02 6.52
C LYS A 145 -7.01 18.36 7.90
N LEU A 146 -7.22 17.03 8.00
CA LEU A 146 -7.31 16.35 9.28
C LEU A 146 -5.95 16.41 10.00
N CYS A 147 -5.92 17.11 11.13
CA CYS A 147 -4.73 17.29 11.96
C CYS A 147 -4.89 16.65 13.34
N LEU A 148 -6.13 16.36 13.77
CA LEU A 148 -6.43 15.74 15.05
C LEU A 148 -7.34 14.51 14.88
N LEU A 149 -6.82 13.33 15.24
CA LEU A 149 -7.58 12.08 15.30
C LEU A 149 -7.54 11.52 16.73
N ARG A 150 -8.68 11.56 17.42
CA ARG A 150 -8.90 10.95 18.72
C ARG A 150 -10.14 10.04 18.65
N VAL A 151 -9.91 8.74 18.83
CA VAL A 151 -10.99 7.74 18.80
C VAL A 151 -10.85 6.87 20.04
N SER A 152 -11.75 7.07 21.00
CA SER A 152 -11.87 6.18 22.15
C SER A 152 -12.71 4.97 21.76
N SER A 153 -12.04 3.95 21.20
CA SER A 153 -12.61 2.64 20.89
C SER A 153 -11.56 1.56 21.15
N LYS A 154 -12.01 0.41 21.68
CA LYS A 154 -11.18 -0.78 21.89
C LYS A 154 -11.41 -1.86 20.82
N GLN A 155 -12.22 -1.57 19.79
CA GLN A 155 -12.69 -2.57 18.83
C GLN A 155 -12.31 -2.25 17.38
N VAL A 156 -11.61 -1.13 17.11
CA VAL A 156 -11.24 -0.76 15.73
C VAL A 156 -10.33 -1.83 15.15
N LYS A 157 -10.84 -2.49 14.11
CA LYS A 157 -10.14 -3.51 13.31
C LYS A 157 -9.61 -2.93 12.01
N THR A 158 -10.37 -2.03 11.39
CA THR A 158 -10.02 -1.44 10.11
C THR A 158 -9.97 0.07 10.22
N LEU A 159 -8.82 0.65 9.88
CA LEU A 159 -8.61 2.09 9.80
C LEU A 159 -8.03 2.47 8.44
N ASN A 160 -8.72 3.35 7.73
CA ASN A 160 -8.20 3.99 6.53
C ASN A 160 -8.10 5.51 6.76
N VAL A 161 -6.89 6.06 6.71
CA VAL A 161 -6.59 7.50 6.77
C VAL A 161 -5.78 7.97 5.57
N SER A 162 -5.80 7.22 4.46
CA SER A 162 -4.97 7.53 3.30
C SER A 162 -5.22 8.95 2.76
N GLY A 163 -4.17 9.69 2.43
CA GLY A 163 -4.29 11.08 1.95
C GLY A 163 -4.61 12.12 3.04
N CYS A 164 -4.60 11.74 4.33
CA CYS A 164 -4.58 12.69 5.44
C CYS A 164 -3.19 13.35 5.58
N ILE A 165 -2.87 14.24 4.65
CA ILE A 165 -1.52 14.83 4.50
C ILE A 165 -1.03 15.63 5.71
N LEU A 166 -1.92 16.14 6.57
CA LEU A 166 -1.61 16.91 7.77
C LEU A 166 -1.61 16.08 9.07
N LEU A 167 -2.05 14.81 9.04
CA LEU A 167 -2.20 14.01 10.25
C LEU A 167 -0.81 13.60 10.79
N PRO A 168 -0.43 14.03 12.02
CA PRO A 168 0.92 13.81 12.51
C PRO A 168 1.11 12.42 13.14
N HIS A 169 0.06 11.88 13.76
CA HIS A 169 0.09 10.64 14.54
C HIS A 169 -1.23 9.89 14.41
N ILE A 170 -1.16 8.56 14.42
CA ILE A 170 -2.33 7.69 14.58
C ILE A 170 -2.25 7.03 15.96
N ASN A 171 -3.28 7.22 16.77
CA ASN A 171 -3.44 6.56 18.06
C ASN A 171 -4.86 5.97 18.17
N VAL A 172 -5.06 4.80 17.55
CA VAL A 172 -6.37 4.15 17.47
C VAL A 172 -6.22 2.67 17.80
N GLY A 173 -6.71 2.27 18.98
CA GLY A 173 -6.89 0.89 19.41
C GLY A 173 -5.63 0.01 19.36
N ASN A 174 -5.77 -1.24 19.83
CA ASN A 174 -4.72 -2.27 19.76
C ASN A 174 -5.22 -3.57 19.10
N LYS A 175 -6.40 -3.51 18.47
CA LYS A 175 -7.03 -4.62 17.75
C LYS A 175 -7.01 -4.43 16.22
N LEU A 176 -6.21 -3.48 15.72
CA LEU A 176 -6.10 -3.22 14.30
C LEU A 176 -5.66 -4.49 13.55
N GLU A 177 -6.48 -4.90 12.61
CA GLU A 177 -6.24 -5.97 11.64
C GLU A 177 -5.82 -5.36 10.29
N HIS A 178 -6.32 -4.17 9.93
CA HIS A 178 -5.97 -3.46 8.70
C HIS A 178 -5.72 -1.98 8.96
N LEU A 179 -4.53 -1.52 8.60
CA LEU A 179 -4.14 -0.10 8.67
C LEU A 179 -3.68 0.39 7.30
N ILE A 180 -4.45 1.31 6.72
CA ILE A 180 -4.19 1.93 5.42
C ILE A 180 -3.97 3.42 5.63
N CYS A 181 -2.76 3.90 5.37
CA CYS A 181 -2.40 5.30 5.56
C CYS A 181 -1.45 5.82 4.47
N PHE A 182 -1.57 5.35 3.22
CA PHE A 182 -0.74 5.87 2.13
C PHE A 182 -0.94 7.38 1.91
N ASP A 183 0.07 8.07 1.38
CA ASP A 183 0.05 9.52 1.13
C ASP A 183 -0.20 10.39 2.38
N CYS A 184 0.17 9.92 3.58
CA CYS A 184 0.15 10.73 4.80
C CYS A 184 1.53 11.38 5.06
N HIS A 185 1.82 12.49 4.38
CA HIS A 185 3.16 13.11 4.36
C HIS A 185 3.62 13.67 5.71
N SER A 186 2.69 14.04 6.60
CA SER A 186 3.01 14.52 7.96
C SER A 186 3.08 13.40 8.99
N LEU A 187 2.65 12.18 8.65
CA LEU A 187 2.54 11.08 9.59
C LEU A 187 3.92 10.61 10.02
N SER A 188 4.23 10.79 11.30
CA SER A 188 5.54 10.48 11.90
C SER A 188 5.52 9.23 12.77
N SER A 189 4.35 8.84 13.27
CA SER A 189 4.18 7.62 14.08
C SER A 189 2.81 6.95 13.87
N ILE A 190 2.83 5.63 13.89
CA ILE A 190 1.64 4.76 13.93
C ILE A 190 1.57 4.09 15.32
N PRO A 191 0.44 3.43 15.69
CA PRO A 191 0.34 2.72 16.97
C PRO A 191 1.46 1.68 17.14
N SER A 192 1.96 1.53 18.36
CA SER A 192 3.05 0.59 18.67
C SER A 192 2.57 -0.86 18.82
N GLN A 193 1.31 -1.07 19.23
CA GLN A 193 0.70 -2.39 19.40
C GLN A 193 -0.01 -2.83 18.12
N LEU A 194 0.69 -3.61 17.29
CA LEU A 194 0.21 -4.07 15.97
C LEU A 194 0.20 -5.60 15.83
N ASP A 195 0.11 -6.35 16.93
CA ASP A 195 0.20 -7.82 16.94
C ASP A 195 -0.94 -8.54 16.20
N LYS A 196 -2.05 -7.84 15.99
CA LYS A 196 -3.22 -8.35 15.26
C LYS A 196 -3.22 -7.97 13.78
N LEU A 197 -2.26 -7.14 13.35
CA LEU A 197 -2.26 -6.55 12.03
C LEU A 197 -2.02 -7.62 10.95
N ILE A 198 -2.89 -7.65 9.97
CA ILE A 198 -2.87 -8.52 8.78
C ILE A 198 -2.38 -7.74 7.57
N THR A 199 -2.83 -6.48 7.43
CA THR A 199 -2.47 -5.59 6.31
C THR A 199 -1.95 -4.25 6.84
N LEU A 200 -0.80 -3.82 6.33
CA LEU A 200 -0.23 -2.50 6.58
C LEU A 200 0.16 -1.83 5.27
N ASN A 201 -0.40 -0.65 5.01
CA ASN A 201 0.03 0.22 3.91
C ASN A 201 0.42 1.61 4.44
N ILE A 202 1.73 1.90 4.41
CA ILE A 202 2.36 3.17 4.81
C ILE A 202 3.10 3.82 3.62
N SER A 203 2.65 3.56 2.39
CA SER A 203 3.27 4.11 1.19
C SER A 203 3.30 5.64 1.23
N ASN A 204 4.40 6.24 0.76
CA ASN A 204 4.61 7.68 0.73
C ASN A 204 4.46 8.39 2.09
N CYS A 205 4.60 7.67 3.21
CA CYS A 205 4.66 8.25 4.57
C CYS A 205 6.10 8.56 4.96
N THR A 206 6.70 9.57 4.35
CA THR A 206 8.15 9.83 4.39
C THR A 206 8.71 10.23 5.76
N LYS A 207 7.86 10.60 6.73
CA LYS A 207 8.27 10.93 8.11
C LYS A 207 8.27 9.72 9.05
N ILE A 208 7.69 8.58 8.66
CA ILE A 208 7.80 7.34 9.44
C ILE A 208 9.21 6.79 9.28
N ARG A 209 9.96 6.70 10.38
CA ARG A 209 11.34 6.18 10.38
C ARG A 209 11.45 4.77 10.97
N SER A 210 10.48 4.38 11.78
CA SER A 210 10.45 3.09 12.46
C SER A 210 9.03 2.60 12.65
N ILE A 211 8.86 1.29 12.56
CA ILE A 211 7.65 0.55 12.90
C ILE A 211 8.02 -0.58 13.88
N PRO A 212 7.06 -1.25 14.52
CA PRO A 212 7.36 -2.38 15.40
C PRO A 212 8.25 -3.41 14.71
N ARG A 213 9.30 -3.89 15.41
CA ARG A 213 10.30 -4.80 14.83
C ARG A 213 9.73 -6.16 14.41
N VAL A 214 8.60 -6.55 14.98
CA VAL A 214 7.92 -7.82 14.71
C VAL A 214 6.46 -7.53 14.43
N LEU A 215 5.95 -8.09 13.33
CA LEU A 215 4.56 -8.01 12.93
C LEU A 215 4.09 -9.44 12.59
N PRO A 216 3.63 -10.21 13.59
CA PRO A 216 3.54 -11.67 13.50
C PRO A 216 2.43 -12.16 12.57
N LYS A 217 1.38 -11.36 12.36
CA LYS A 217 0.20 -11.74 11.56
C LYS A 217 0.15 -11.10 10.18
N VAL A 218 1.09 -10.19 9.85
CA VAL A 218 1.05 -9.45 8.60
C VAL A 218 1.26 -10.40 7.43
N THR A 219 0.30 -10.41 6.50
CA THR A 219 0.37 -11.14 5.23
C THR A 219 0.66 -10.19 4.07
N GLN A 220 0.33 -8.90 4.21
CA GLN A 220 0.52 -7.87 3.19
C GLN A 220 1.16 -6.62 3.81
N PHE A 221 2.36 -6.30 3.34
CA PHE A 221 3.14 -5.15 3.81
C PHE A 221 3.53 -4.24 2.65
N VAL A 222 3.12 -2.97 2.72
CA VAL A 222 3.37 -1.98 1.68
C VAL A 222 3.97 -0.73 2.32
N CYS A 223 5.18 -0.40 1.91
CA CYS A 223 5.95 0.76 2.34
C CYS A 223 6.68 1.43 1.16
N GLU A 224 6.04 1.49 0.01
CA GLU A 224 6.60 2.15 -1.18
C GLU A 224 6.91 3.62 -0.87
N LYS A 225 8.02 4.18 -1.39
CA LYS A 225 8.41 5.59 -1.16
C LYS A 225 8.48 5.96 0.33
N ASN A 226 8.99 5.06 1.17
CA ASN A 226 9.14 5.30 2.60
C ASN A 226 10.61 5.61 2.99
N SER A 227 10.79 6.03 4.24
CA SER A 227 12.07 6.35 4.88
C SER A 227 12.49 5.30 5.92
N LEU A 228 11.97 4.06 5.85
CA LEU A 228 12.40 2.97 6.72
C LEU A 228 13.86 2.59 6.44
N TYR A 229 14.60 2.26 7.51
CA TYR A 229 15.96 1.71 7.42
C TYR A 229 15.98 0.20 7.24
N HIS A 230 15.00 -0.49 7.84
CA HIS A 230 14.90 -1.94 7.84
C HIS A 230 13.44 -2.38 7.77
N LEU A 231 13.21 -3.55 7.19
CA LEU A 231 11.92 -4.22 7.24
C LEU A 231 11.72 -4.94 8.58
N PRO A 232 10.49 -5.02 9.10
CA PRO A 232 10.17 -5.76 10.31
C PRO A 232 10.14 -7.27 10.03
N LYS A 233 10.33 -8.08 11.07
CA LYS A 233 10.15 -9.53 10.96
C LYS A 233 8.66 -9.85 10.78
N MET A 234 8.33 -10.48 9.65
CA MET A 234 6.96 -10.85 9.27
C MET A 234 6.92 -12.30 8.76
N PRO A 235 6.81 -13.30 9.66
CA PRO A 235 6.94 -14.72 9.27
C PRO A 235 5.82 -15.23 8.36
N ASN A 236 4.68 -14.52 8.31
CA ASN A 236 3.51 -14.89 7.53
C ASN A 236 3.30 -14.02 6.27
N VAL A 237 4.27 -13.17 5.92
CA VAL A 237 4.11 -12.24 4.80
C VAL A 237 4.10 -12.97 3.47
N GLU A 238 3.10 -12.67 2.65
CA GLU A 238 2.93 -13.19 1.29
C GLU A 238 3.24 -12.12 0.24
N ILE A 239 3.03 -10.84 0.58
CA ILE A 239 3.28 -9.70 -0.33
C ILE A 239 4.08 -8.62 0.40
N ILE A 240 5.22 -8.24 -0.18
CA ILE A 240 6.00 -7.07 0.22
C ILE A 240 6.11 -6.12 -0.97
N ASN A 241 5.66 -4.87 -0.78
CA ASN A 241 6.05 -3.77 -1.64
C ASN A 241 6.84 -2.74 -0.84
N CYS A 242 8.13 -2.68 -1.09
CA CYS A 242 9.07 -1.72 -0.52
C CYS A 242 9.79 -0.90 -1.60
N GLY A 243 9.18 -0.79 -2.79
CA GLY A 243 9.71 -0.03 -3.91
C GLY A 243 10.00 1.42 -3.58
N MET A 244 10.95 2.02 -4.28
CA MET A 244 11.35 3.42 -4.10
C MET A 244 11.75 3.77 -2.65
N SER A 245 12.21 2.78 -1.87
CA SER A 245 12.65 3.00 -0.49
C SER A 245 14.04 3.64 -0.47
N LYS A 246 14.18 4.73 0.29
CA LYS A 246 15.42 5.50 0.29
C LYS A 246 16.55 4.86 1.08
N TYR A 247 16.23 4.22 2.21
CA TYR A 247 17.24 3.80 3.19
C TYR A 247 17.32 2.28 3.44
N ILE A 248 16.40 1.49 2.88
CA ILE A 248 16.47 0.03 2.99
C ILE A 248 17.69 -0.47 2.22
N ARG A 249 18.67 -1.01 2.95
CA ARG A 249 19.93 -1.52 2.37
C ARG A 249 19.90 -3.01 2.05
N CYS A 250 19.13 -3.77 2.81
CA CYS A 250 18.99 -5.20 2.63
C CYS A 250 17.57 -5.64 3.00
N ILE A 251 17.10 -6.68 2.32
CA ILE A 251 15.93 -7.46 2.69
C ILE A 251 16.48 -8.79 3.25
N PRO A 252 16.34 -9.08 4.56
CA PRO A 252 16.94 -10.26 5.18
C PRO A 252 16.21 -11.55 4.83
N ASP A 253 16.84 -12.69 5.11
CA ASP A 253 16.21 -14.02 5.04
C ASP A 253 15.07 -14.17 6.06
N GLY A 254 14.25 -15.23 5.90
CA GLY A 254 13.14 -15.55 6.81
C GLY A 254 11.75 -15.14 6.31
N TYR A 255 11.62 -14.81 5.02
CA TYR A 255 10.34 -14.54 4.35
C TYR A 255 9.91 -15.75 3.49
N ASP A 256 9.84 -16.93 4.10
CA ASP A 256 9.66 -18.19 3.36
C ASP A 256 8.29 -18.32 2.66
N ARG A 257 7.28 -17.58 3.12
CA ARG A 257 5.93 -17.53 2.53
C ARG A 257 5.74 -16.43 1.49
N LEU A 258 6.76 -15.61 1.26
CA LEU A 258 6.69 -14.47 0.33
C LEU A 258 6.45 -14.97 -1.09
N ARG A 259 5.34 -14.53 -1.68
CA ARG A 259 4.92 -14.83 -3.06
C ARG A 259 5.28 -13.69 -3.99
N GLU A 260 5.10 -12.45 -3.54
CA GLU A 260 5.32 -11.27 -4.37
C GLU A 260 6.24 -10.27 -3.67
N LEU A 261 7.35 -9.94 -4.34
CA LEU A 261 8.30 -8.95 -3.87
C LEU A 261 8.48 -7.82 -4.89
N TYR A 262 8.11 -6.61 -4.46
CA TYR A 262 8.33 -5.35 -5.17
C TYR A 262 9.33 -4.50 -4.39
N CYS A 263 10.47 -4.20 -5.01
CA CYS A 263 11.59 -3.50 -4.40
C CYS A 263 12.36 -2.64 -5.41
N GLU A 264 11.72 -2.26 -6.52
CA GLU A 264 12.31 -1.45 -7.57
C GLU A 264 12.80 -0.09 -7.09
N LYS A 265 13.67 0.56 -7.88
CA LYS A 265 14.08 1.97 -7.72
C LYS A 265 14.56 2.31 -6.30
N SER A 266 15.06 1.32 -5.58
CA SER A 266 15.56 1.41 -4.21
C SER A 266 17.08 1.55 -4.26
N ARG A 267 17.55 2.78 -4.46
CA ARG A 267 18.97 3.10 -4.74
C ARG A 267 19.96 2.64 -3.66
N SER A 268 19.48 2.36 -2.45
CA SER A 268 20.31 1.87 -1.34
C SER A 268 20.31 0.33 -1.21
N LEU A 269 19.43 -0.37 -1.93
CA LEU A 269 19.23 -1.81 -1.80
C LEU A 269 20.38 -2.56 -2.47
N ARG A 270 21.22 -3.20 -1.65
CA ARG A 270 22.40 -3.97 -2.10
C ARG A 270 22.14 -5.47 -2.13
N GLN A 271 21.21 -5.95 -1.31
CA GLN A 271 21.03 -7.38 -1.08
C GLN A 271 19.55 -7.75 -0.92
N LEU A 272 19.15 -8.77 -1.69
CA LEU A 272 17.92 -9.54 -1.51
C LEU A 272 18.18 -10.79 -0.66
N PRO A 273 17.13 -11.46 -0.14
CA PRO A 273 17.27 -12.73 0.56
C PRO A 273 17.99 -13.75 -0.32
N ARG A 274 18.74 -14.68 0.29
CA ARG A 274 19.42 -15.73 -0.46
C ARG A 274 18.43 -16.73 -1.07
N ARG A 275 17.35 -17.01 -0.34
CA ARG A 275 16.30 -17.97 -0.75
C ARG A 275 14.92 -17.38 -0.53
N LEU A 276 14.07 -17.55 -1.53
CA LEU A 276 12.65 -17.21 -1.46
C LEU A 276 11.82 -18.38 -2.03
N PRO A 277 11.60 -19.44 -1.22
CA PRO A 277 11.08 -20.71 -1.71
C PRO A 277 9.62 -20.66 -2.15
N SER A 278 8.86 -19.61 -1.79
CA SER A 278 7.46 -19.41 -2.20
C SER A 278 7.27 -18.35 -3.31
N LEU A 279 8.35 -17.73 -3.81
CA LEU A 279 8.24 -16.57 -4.70
C LEU A 279 7.65 -16.93 -6.07
N THR A 280 6.66 -16.15 -6.50
CA THR A 280 6.00 -16.24 -7.81
C THR A 280 6.26 -15.00 -8.67
N VAL A 281 6.50 -13.84 -8.05
CA VAL A 281 6.74 -12.54 -8.70
C VAL A 281 7.90 -11.80 -8.04
N LEU A 282 8.88 -11.39 -8.84
CA LEU A 282 9.96 -10.48 -8.43
C LEU A 282 10.00 -9.23 -9.32
N VAL A 283 9.91 -8.06 -8.69
CA VAL A 283 10.13 -6.76 -9.33
C VAL A 283 11.22 -6.03 -8.55
N CYS A 284 12.39 -5.91 -9.16
CA CYS A 284 13.58 -5.33 -8.55
C CYS A 284 14.34 -4.39 -9.50
N ASN A 285 13.69 -3.91 -10.56
CA ASN A 285 14.30 -3.04 -11.56
C ASN A 285 14.84 -1.73 -10.96
N ASP A 286 15.78 -1.11 -11.66
CA ASP A 286 16.38 0.18 -11.32
C ASP A 286 17.07 0.20 -9.93
N ASN A 287 17.51 -0.97 -9.44
CA ASN A 287 18.35 -1.10 -8.26
C ASN A 287 19.83 -1.13 -8.67
N ILE A 288 20.41 0.06 -8.82
CA ILE A 288 21.74 0.23 -9.43
C ILE A 288 22.90 -0.44 -8.68
N ILE A 289 22.76 -0.69 -7.38
CA ILE A 289 23.80 -1.32 -6.54
C ILE A 289 23.44 -2.73 -6.06
N LEU A 290 22.34 -3.30 -6.55
CA LEU A 290 21.94 -4.67 -6.25
C LEU A 290 22.85 -5.64 -6.99
N VAL A 291 23.48 -6.56 -6.27
CA VAL A 291 24.56 -7.40 -6.83
C VAL A 291 24.05 -8.77 -7.30
N ASN A 292 23.09 -9.36 -6.59
CA ASN A 292 22.65 -10.73 -6.84
C ASN A 292 21.13 -10.85 -6.73
N LEU A 293 20.57 -11.76 -7.54
CA LEU A 293 19.21 -12.25 -7.40
C LEU A 293 19.16 -13.44 -6.42
N PRO A 294 18.02 -13.68 -5.75
CA PRO A 294 17.82 -14.86 -4.91
C PRO A 294 17.89 -16.16 -5.70
N GLU A 295 18.13 -17.29 -5.02
CA GLU A 295 17.75 -18.59 -5.57
C GLU A 295 16.24 -18.63 -5.75
N PHE A 296 15.81 -18.89 -6.99
CA PHE A 296 14.41 -18.90 -7.37
C PHE A 296 13.74 -20.23 -7.03
N ALA A 297 12.43 -20.15 -6.77
CA ALA A 297 11.58 -21.31 -6.60
C ALA A 297 10.94 -21.73 -7.94
N ASP A 298 10.54 -23.00 -8.04
CA ASP A 298 9.98 -23.62 -9.26
C ASP A 298 8.63 -23.04 -9.72
N GLN A 299 7.99 -22.20 -8.91
CA GLN A 299 6.74 -21.51 -9.24
C GLN A 299 6.92 -20.06 -9.69
N LEU A 300 8.16 -19.54 -9.72
CA LEU A 300 8.45 -18.19 -10.19
C LEU A 300 8.02 -18.05 -11.65
N TYR A 301 7.13 -17.11 -11.95
CA TYR A 301 6.62 -16.92 -13.32
C TYR A 301 6.92 -15.54 -13.90
N PHE A 302 7.30 -14.57 -13.06
CA PHE A 302 7.56 -13.19 -13.47
C PHE A 302 8.81 -12.62 -12.77
N ILE A 303 9.76 -12.12 -13.57
CA ILE A 303 10.94 -11.41 -13.09
C ILE A 303 11.12 -10.11 -13.86
N ASN A 304 11.32 -9.01 -13.14
CA ASN A 304 11.83 -7.77 -13.71
C ASN A 304 13.05 -7.29 -12.91
N CYS A 305 14.23 -7.31 -13.54
CA CYS A 305 15.50 -6.85 -13.00
C CYS A 305 16.25 -5.88 -13.93
N SER A 306 15.54 -5.24 -14.88
CA SER A 306 16.14 -4.20 -15.73
C SER A 306 16.75 -3.06 -14.91
N GLY A 307 17.77 -2.38 -15.43
CA GLY A 307 18.42 -1.26 -14.73
C GLY A 307 19.25 -1.66 -13.50
N CYS A 308 19.36 -2.94 -13.17
CA CYS A 308 20.27 -3.41 -12.12
C CYS A 308 21.69 -3.58 -12.65
N ARG A 309 22.50 -2.52 -12.55
CA ARG A 309 23.84 -2.43 -13.17
C ARG A 309 24.85 -3.46 -12.68
N LEU A 310 24.74 -3.93 -11.43
CA LEU A 310 25.71 -4.85 -10.83
C LEU A 310 25.29 -6.33 -10.87
N ILE A 311 24.05 -6.64 -11.28
CA ILE A 311 23.65 -8.03 -11.48
C ILE A 311 24.34 -8.51 -12.76
N ARG A 312 25.21 -9.52 -12.66
CA ARG A 312 25.93 -10.05 -13.83
C ARG A 312 25.28 -11.31 -14.41
N HIS A 313 24.64 -12.09 -13.56
CA HIS A 313 24.11 -13.39 -13.92
C HIS A 313 22.69 -13.56 -13.39
N ILE A 314 21.86 -14.17 -14.22
CA ILE A 314 20.57 -14.70 -13.79
C ILE A 314 20.84 -16.12 -13.27
N PRO A 315 20.41 -16.47 -12.04
CA PRO A 315 20.60 -17.80 -11.47
C PRO A 315 20.19 -18.92 -12.44
N ARG A 316 21.01 -19.97 -12.58
CA ARG A 316 20.79 -21.04 -13.59
C ARG A 316 19.49 -21.83 -13.36
N ASN A 317 19.02 -21.90 -12.12
CA ASN A 317 17.80 -22.59 -11.74
C ASN A 317 16.56 -21.68 -11.90
N VAL A 318 16.40 -21.09 -13.08
CA VAL A 318 15.18 -20.33 -13.36
C VAL A 318 14.02 -21.32 -13.56
N SER A 319 12.92 -21.07 -12.85
CA SER A 319 11.68 -21.85 -12.89
C SER A 319 11.23 -22.19 -14.31
N ARG A 320 10.80 -23.45 -14.53
CA ARG A 320 10.14 -23.87 -15.79
C ARG A 320 8.80 -23.16 -16.03
N LYS A 321 8.21 -22.56 -15.00
CA LYS A 321 6.99 -21.75 -15.10
C LYS A 321 7.28 -20.29 -15.42
N LEU A 322 8.53 -19.90 -15.65
CA LEU A 322 8.88 -18.54 -16.04
C LEU A 322 8.21 -18.17 -17.37
N LEU A 323 7.28 -17.22 -17.31
CA LEU A 323 6.58 -16.67 -18.47
C LEU A 323 7.22 -15.37 -18.96
N TYR A 324 7.80 -14.60 -18.03
CA TYR A 324 8.28 -13.25 -18.29
C TYR A 324 9.59 -12.95 -17.56
N LEU A 325 10.54 -12.40 -18.31
CA LEU A 325 11.80 -11.89 -17.80
C LEU A 325 12.18 -10.59 -18.51
N THR A 326 12.46 -9.56 -17.73
CA THR A 326 13.13 -8.34 -18.21
C THR A 326 14.46 -8.19 -17.48
N CYS A 327 15.54 -7.99 -18.25
CA CYS A 327 16.92 -7.91 -17.77
C CYS A 327 17.77 -7.03 -18.70
N ASN A 328 19.00 -6.70 -18.29
CA ASN A 328 19.90 -5.85 -19.09
C ASN A 328 20.60 -6.65 -20.21
N ARG A 329 20.93 -5.99 -21.34
CA ARG A 329 21.67 -6.54 -22.49
C ARG A 329 22.82 -7.47 -22.10
N TYR A 330 23.77 -6.99 -21.29
CA TYR A 330 25.02 -7.71 -20.99
C TYR A 330 24.83 -8.94 -20.09
N GLN A 331 23.70 -9.08 -19.40
CA GLN A 331 23.37 -10.29 -18.62
C GLN A 331 23.03 -11.47 -19.55
N PHE A 332 22.80 -11.19 -20.84
CA PHE A 332 22.41 -12.15 -21.87
C PHE A 332 23.48 -13.18 -22.22
N SER A 333 24.77 -12.84 -22.07
CA SER A 333 25.88 -13.79 -22.35
C SER A 333 25.82 -15.05 -21.46
N THR A 334 25.16 -14.95 -20.30
CA THR A 334 24.90 -16.07 -19.37
C THR A 334 23.67 -16.90 -19.74
N PHE A 335 22.86 -16.46 -20.71
CA PHE A 335 21.49 -16.93 -20.97
C PHE A 335 21.39 -18.07 -22.01
N ASN A 336 22.51 -18.47 -22.64
CA ASN A 336 22.57 -19.51 -23.69
C ASN A 336 22.07 -20.91 -23.27
N TYR A 337 21.78 -21.15 -21.98
CA TYR A 337 21.30 -22.44 -21.46
C TYR A 337 19.76 -22.58 -21.47
N LEU A 338 19.00 -21.50 -21.67
CA LEU A 338 17.53 -21.51 -21.56
C LEU A 338 16.80 -21.63 -22.90
N ARG A 339 17.46 -22.17 -23.95
CA ARG A 339 16.89 -22.47 -25.28
C ARG A 339 15.56 -23.26 -25.26
N PHE A 340 15.17 -23.81 -24.11
CA PHE A 340 13.96 -24.62 -23.90
C PHE A 340 12.81 -23.90 -23.17
N ILE A 341 12.97 -22.65 -22.71
CA ILE A 341 11.89 -21.90 -22.06
C ILE A 341 11.37 -20.81 -23.01
N ARG A 342 10.07 -20.86 -23.37
CA ARG A 342 9.38 -19.79 -24.11
C ARG A 342 9.17 -18.57 -23.19
N VAL A 343 10.24 -17.81 -22.95
CA VAL A 343 10.19 -16.58 -22.16
C VAL A 343 9.84 -15.42 -23.08
N ASN A 344 8.78 -14.67 -22.77
CA ASN A 344 8.56 -13.35 -23.37
C ASN A 344 9.56 -12.39 -22.74
N TYR A 345 10.58 -12.00 -23.49
CA TYR A 345 11.68 -11.17 -23.02
C TYR A 345 11.61 -9.76 -23.60
N ILE A 346 12.00 -8.78 -22.78
CA ILE A 346 12.19 -7.38 -23.18
C ILE A 346 13.57 -6.95 -22.68
N GLU A 347 14.35 -6.41 -23.60
CA GLU A 347 15.67 -5.85 -23.32
C GLU A 347 15.55 -4.40 -22.88
N SER A 348 16.34 -3.99 -21.89
CA SER A 348 16.49 -2.56 -21.55
C SER A 348 17.83 -2.03 -22.03
N ASP A 349 17.79 -1.02 -22.92
CA ASP A 349 18.94 -0.23 -23.36
C ASP A 349 19.41 0.68 -22.21
N ILE A 350 20.33 0.19 -21.37
CA ILE A 350 21.07 1.06 -20.45
C ILE A 350 22.56 0.81 -20.71
N GLU A 351 23.03 1.40 -21.81
CA GLU A 351 24.42 1.71 -22.09
C GLU A 351 24.60 3.23 -21.97
N SER A 352 25.02 3.67 -20.79
CA SER A 352 25.83 4.87 -20.59
C SER A 352 26.37 4.80 -19.15
N ASP A 353 27.64 5.15 -18.96
CA ASP A 353 28.38 5.27 -17.68
C ASP A 353 29.31 4.09 -17.28
N ILE A 354 29.94 3.35 -18.21
CA ILE A 354 31.07 2.45 -17.86
C ILE A 354 32.42 2.84 -18.52
N GLU A 355 32.50 3.95 -19.25
CA GLU A 355 33.78 4.56 -19.67
C GLU A 355 33.79 5.98 -19.07
N SER A 356 34.76 6.46 -18.28
CA SER A 356 36.19 6.20 -18.18
C SER A 356 36.72 6.73 -16.83
N ASP A 357 37.21 5.85 -15.95
CA ASP A 357 38.16 6.23 -14.89
C ASP A 357 39.46 5.44 -15.16
N THR A 358 40.12 5.81 -16.24
CA THR A 358 41.56 5.58 -16.42
C THR A 358 42.16 6.94 -16.68
N GLU A 359 42.35 7.72 -15.62
CA GLU A 359 43.36 8.77 -15.65
C GLU A 359 44.72 8.08 -15.71
N SER A 360 45.33 8.23 -16.89
CA SER A 360 46.72 7.98 -17.15
C SER A 360 47.56 9.00 -16.36
N ASP A 361 48.16 8.54 -15.25
CA ASP A 361 49.40 9.14 -14.78
C ASP A 361 50.51 8.73 -15.75
N THR A 362 50.71 9.54 -16.79
CA THR A 362 51.99 9.58 -17.51
C THR A 362 52.69 10.88 -17.13
N GLU A 363 53.73 10.68 -16.33
CA GLU A 363 54.84 11.59 -16.07
C GLU A 363 55.27 12.33 -17.34
N ASN A 364 55.27 13.66 -17.26
CA ASN A 364 56.17 14.51 -18.04
C ASN A 364 57.10 15.17 -17.02
N ASP A 365 58.32 14.64 -16.90
CA ASP A 365 59.49 15.44 -16.54
C ASP A 365 60.70 14.89 -17.32
N LEU A 366 61.21 15.77 -18.18
CA LEU A 366 62.49 15.81 -18.92
C LEU A 366 62.64 15.01 -20.23
#